data_AF-A0A497Q7R4-F1
#
_entry.id   AF-A0A497Q7R4-F1
#
_cell.length_a   1.000
_cell.length_b   1.000
_cell.length_c   1.000
_cell.angle_alpha   90.00
_cell.angle_beta   90.00
_cell.angle_gamma   90.00
#
_symmetry.space_group_name_H-M   'P 1'
#
loop_
_entity.id
_entity.type
_entity.pdbx_description
1 polymer ?
#
loop_
_entity_poly.entity_id
_entity_poly.type
_entity_poly.pdbx_seq_one_letter_code
_entity_poly.pdbx_strand_id
1 'polypeptide(L)'
;MGNMASEDKIRTEEPEEREEPEKKGFFRPLPETEKRFSKGQRRPQPVVRLLGKEMYEKTRDNILLILMPLLVALINTAIYSAVTVRVLESSSTYLFFLPAVIALPIGLTAADTGKALIGGFLASMFFIIFYILFLSSPALVTPELGLTSFLLSAVALSMVYFVMMILATLLGSVVGTILKEFL
;
A
#
# COMPACT_ATOMS: atom_id res chain seq x y z
N MET A 1 26.21 -25.85 62.47
CA MET A 1 25.49 -24.58 62.69
C MET A 1 26.28 -23.48 61.98
N GLY A 2 25.63 -22.72 61.09
CA GLY A 2 26.19 -21.51 60.47
C GLY A 2 26.31 -21.56 58.94
N ASN A 3 25.27 -21.09 58.23
CA ASN A 3 25.31 -20.67 56.82
C ASN A 3 25.87 -19.23 56.73
N MET A 4 26.67 -18.93 55.70
CA MET A 4 26.86 -17.64 54.98
C MET A 4 28.01 -17.87 53.96
N ALA A 5 27.75 -18.18 52.68
CA ALA A 5 27.43 -17.25 51.59
C ALA A 5 28.54 -16.21 51.31
N SER A 6 29.48 -16.54 50.41
CA SER A 6 29.92 -15.71 49.25
C SER A 6 31.14 -16.33 48.55
N GLU A 7 31.07 -16.30 47.22
CA GLU A 7 32.06 -16.44 46.14
C GLU A 7 33.54 -16.36 46.58
N ASP A 8 34.44 -17.28 46.21
CA ASP A 8 35.06 -17.34 44.88
C ASP A 8 35.57 -18.75 44.56
N LYS A 9 35.12 -19.32 43.43
CA LYS A 9 35.72 -20.52 42.83
C LYS A 9 36.96 -20.11 42.03
N ILE A 10 38.13 -20.43 42.56
CA ILE A 10 39.36 -20.53 41.78
C ILE A 10 39.22 -21.70 40.81
N ARG A 11 39.33 -21.46 39.50
CA ARG A 11 40.08 -22.37 38.61
C ARG A 11 40.38 -21.79 37.23
N THR A 12 41.69 -21.69 37.00
CA THR A 12 42.41 -21.94 35.73
C THR A 12 42.07 -21.07 34.53
N GLU A 13 43.01 -20.19 34.20
CA GLU A 13 43.27 -19.73 32.84
C GLU A 13 43.22 -20.92 31.87
N GLU A 14 42.34 -20.84 30.89
CA GLU A 14 42.33 -21.66 29.69
C GLU A 14 42.39 -20.72 28.49
N PRO A 15 43.06 -21.15 27.41
CA PRO A 15 44.23 -20.50 26.84
C PRO A 15 43.87 -19.43 25.80
N GLU A 16 44.86 -18.58 25.49
CA GLU A 16 44.92 -17.77 24.28
C GLU A 16 44.32 -18.54 23.09
N GLU A 17 43.08 -18.20 22.71
CA GLU A 17 42.54 -18.54 21.39
C GLU A 17 43.33 -17.71 20.39
N ARG A 18 44.44 -18.32 19.98
CA ARG A 18 45.30 -18.04 18.84
C ARG A 18 44.65 -17.06 17.88
N GLU A 19 45.22 -15.86 17.80
CA GLU A 19 45.09 -14.99 16.65
C GLU A 19 45.41 -15.84 15.40
N GLU A 20 44.38 -16.29 14.69
CA GLU A 20 44.58 -16.93 13.40
C GLU A 20 45.22 -15.90 12.48
N PRO A 21 46.38 -16.20 11.88
CA PRO A 21 47.06 -15.24 11.02
C PRO A 21 46.12 -14.89 9.87
N GLU A 22 45.84 -13.59 9.71
CA GLU A 22 45.09 -13.04 8.58
C GLU A 22 45.64 -13.64 7.27
N LYS A 23 44.93 -14.62 6.70
CA LYS A 23 45.29 -15.19 5.40
C LYS A 23 45.00 -14.13 4.33
N LYS A 24 46.04 -13.38 3.96
CA LYS A 24 46.03 -12.47 2.81
C LYS A 24 45.83 -13.26 1.51
N GLY A 25 44.78 -12.92 0.78
CA GLY A 25 44.50 -13.40 -0.59
C GLY A 25 43.82 -14.76 -0.68
N PHE A 26 43.09 -14.96 -1.79
CA PHE A 26 42.38 -16.13 -2.39
C PHE A 26 41.67 -17.20 -1.51
N PHE A 27 42.01 -17.33 -0.23
CA PHE A 27 41.51 -18.31 0.73
C PHE A 27 40.67 -17.66 1.84
N ARG A 28 40.26 -16.40 1.69
CA ARG A 28 39.23 -15.81 2.55
C ARG A 28 37.93 -16.59 2.31
N PRO A 29 37.34 -17.25 3.32
CA PRO A 29 36.05 -17.88 3.15
C PRO A 29 35.07 -16.82 2.63
N LEU A 30 34.30 -17.17 1.60
CA LEU A 30 33.27 -16.28 1.08
C LEU A 30 32.39 -15.83 2.25
N PRO A 31 32.05 -14.54 2.37
CA PRO A 31 31.18 -14.08 3.45
C PRO A 31 29.92 -14.93 3.43
N GLU A 32 29.68 -15.65 4.52
CA GLU A 32 28.46 -16.42 4.70
C GLU A 32 27.32 -15.41 4.77
N THR A 33 26.62 -15.23 3.64
CA THR A 33 25.33 -14.53 3.69
C THR A 33 24.43 -15.39 4.55
N GLU A 34 24.12 -14.94 5.77
CA GLU A 34 23.05 -15.45 6.63
C GLU A 34 21.70 -15.31 5.90
N LYS A 35 21.50 -16.12 4.88
CA LYS A 35 20.21 -16.26 4.23
C LYS A 35 19.44 -17.25 5.07
N ARG A 36 18.58 -16.71 5.95
CA ARG A 36 17.46 -17.47 6.52
C ARG A 36 16.54 -17.89 5.37
N PHE A 37 16.91 -18.97 4.67
CA PHE A 37 16.09 -19.57 3.64
C PHE A 37 14.90 -20.25 4.32
N SER A 38 13.69 -19.75 4.07
CA SER A 38 12.49 -20.51 4.38
C SER A 38 12.47 -21.76 3.50
N LYS A 39 12.50 -22.95 4.12
CA LYS A 39 12.37 -24.24 3.44
C LYS A 39 11.11 -24.23 2.56
N GLY A 40 11.27 -24.14 1.24
CA GLY A 40 10.15 -24.39 0.29
C GLY A 40 10.07 -23.53 -0.98
N GLN A 41 10.83 -22.44 -1.13
CA GLN A 41 10.70 -21.58 -2.32
C GLN A 41 11.68 -21.95 -3.45
N ARG A 42 11.13 -22.35 -4.61
CA ARG A 42 11.86 -22.76 -5.83
C ARG A 42 12.67 -21.65 -6.51
N ARG A 43 12.55 -20.38 -6.10
CA ARG A 43 13.39 -19.26 -6.57
C ARG A 43 13.60 -18.26 -5.42
N PRO A 44 14.82 -17.70 -5.24
CA PRO A 44 15.06 -16.66 -4.26
C PRO A 44 14.25 -15.40 -4.63
N GLN A 45 13.32 -14.99 -3.77
CA GLN A 45 12.64 -13.70 -3.91
C GLN A 45 13.51 -12.60 -3.29
N PRO A 46 13.71 -11.46 -3.97
CA PRO A 46 14.45 -10.35 -3.39
C PRO A 46 13.70 -9.78 -2.18
N VAL A 47 14.47 -9.45 -1.14
CA VAL A 47 13.97 -8.75 0.05
C VAL A 47 14.10 -7.25 -0.21
N VAL A 48 12.99 -6.54 -0.06
CA VAL A 48 12.88 -5.10 -0.31
C VAL A 48 12.42 -4.39 0.97
N ARG A 49 12.86 -3.15 1.16
CA ARG A 49 12.38 -2.31 2.27
C ARG A 49 11.19 -1.48 1.80
N LEU A 50 10.04 -1.67 2.44
CA LEU A 50 8.85 -0.84 2.25
C LEU A 50 8.48 -0.23 3.61
N LEU A 51 8.37 1.10 3.69
CA LEU A 51 8.03 1.83 4.92
C LEU A 51 8.95 1.44 6.11
N GLY A 52 10.25 1.27 5.86
CA GLY A 52 11.23 0.91 6.88
C GLY A 52 11.23 -0.57 7.31
N LYS A 53 10.31 -1.40 6.79
CA LYS A 53 10.24 -2.84 7.08
C LYS A 53 10.75 -3.67 5.90
N GLU A 54 11.62 -4.63 6.19
CA GLU A 54 12.08 -5.61 5.21
C GLU A 54 10.99 -6.65 4.96
N MET A 55 10.66 -6.87 3.69
CA MET A 55 9.66 -7.84 3.25
C MET A 55 10.01 -8.40 1.88
N TYR A 56 9.42 -9.55 1.54
CA TYR A 56 9.54 -10.11 0.20
C TYR A 56 8.80 -9.25 -0.82
N GLU A 57 9.34 -9.19 -2.04
CA GLU A 57 8.77 -8.43 -3.15
C GLU A 57 7.29 -8.74 -3.41
N LYS A 58 6.90 -10.02 -3.38
CA LYS A 58 5.51 -10.43 -3.56
C LYS A 58 4.57 -9.85 -2.48
N THR A 59 5.07 -9.71 -1.25
CA THR A 59 4.31 -9.11 -0.15
C THR A 59 4.18 -7.60 -0.35
N ARG A 60 5.26 -6.93 -0.76
CA ARG A 60 5.24 -5.50 -1.14
C ARG A 60 4.18 -5.24 -2.20
N ASP A 61 4.20 -6.01 -3.29
CA ASP A 61 3.29 -5.82 -4.41
C ASP A 61 1.83 -6.00 -4.02
N ASN A 62 1.53 -7.00 -3.17
CA ASN A 62 0.18 -7.20 -2.66
C ASN A 62 -0.29 -6.05 -1.76
N ILE A 63 0.62 -5.49 -0.95
CA ILE A 63 0.31 -4.31 -0.12
C ILE A 63 0.01 -3.11 -1.02
N LEU A 64 0.86 -2.85 -2.02
CA LEU A 64 0.68 -1.73 -2.96
C LEU A 64 -0.59 -1.87 -3.79
N LEU A 65 -0.96 -3.09 -4.19
CA LEU A 65 -2.18 -3.39 -4.93
C LEU A 65 -3.45 -2.96 -4.19
N ILE A 66 -3.44 -2.92 -2.86
CA ILE A 66 -4.58 -2.48 -2.05
C ILE A 66 -4.40 -1.03 -1.64
N LEU A 67 -3.20 -0.68 -1.14
CA LEU A 67 -2.91 0.63 -0.56
C LEU A 67 -3.02 1.76 -1.59
N MET A 68 -2.49 1.58 -2.80
CA MET A 68 -2.51 2.63 -3.82
C MET A 68 -3.94 2.93 -4.29
N PRO A 69 -4.76 1.94 -4.68
CA PRO A 69 -6.17 2.17 -4.98
C PRO A 69 -6.96 2.81 -3.84
N LEU A 70 -6.68 2.41 -2.59
CA LEU A 70 -7.34 2.97 -1.41
C LEU A 70 -7.05 4.47 -1.25
N LEU A 71 -5.78 4.87 -1.38
CA LEU A 71 -5.37 6.27 -1.28
C LEU A 71 -5.95 7.11 -2.43
N VAL A 72 -5.91 6.58 -3.66
CA VAL A 72 -6.52 7.22 -4.83
C VAL A 72 -8.02 7.41 -4.63
N ALA A 73 -8.71 6.38 -4.14
CA ALA A 73 -10.13 6.46 -3.82
C ALA A 73 -10.43 7.53 -2.78
N LEU A 74 -9.65 7.59 -1.70
CA LEU A 74 -9.81 8.59 -0.63
C LEU A 74 -9.69 10.02 -1.17
N ILE A 75 -8.67 10.30 -1.98
CA ILE A 75 -8.46 11.63 -2.58
C ILE A 75 -9.62 11.97 -3.53
N ASN A 76 -10.03 11.02 -4.38
CA ASN A 76 -11.13 11.23 -5.31
C ASN A 76 -12.46 11.42 -4.60
N THR A 77 -12.73 10.69 -3.52
CA THR A 77 -13.89 10.95 -2.68
C THR A 77 -13.87 12.39 -2.16
N ALA A 78 -12.73 12.89 -1.66
CA ALA A 78 -12.64 14.28 -1.20
C ALA A 78 -12.96 15.30 -2.31
N ILE A 79 -12.48 15.08 -3.54
CA ILE A 79 -12.77 15.95 -4.69
C ILE A 79 -14.26 15.93 -5.02
N TYR A 80 -14.85 14.73 -5.16
CA TYR A 80 -16.27 14.60 -5.49
C TYR A 80 -17.17 15.13 -4.38
N SER A 81 -16.78 14.95 -3.11
CA SER A 81 -17.43 15.56 -1.96
C SER A 81 -17.41 17.08 -2.08
N ALA A 82 -16.27 17.69 -2.39
CA ALA A 82 -16.14 19.14 -2.56
C ALA A 82 -16.97 19.69 -3.72
N VAL A 83 -17.08 18.95 -4.83
CA VAL A 83 -18.00 19.29 -5.94
C VAL A 83 -19.46 19.17 -5.48
N THR A 84 -19.80 18.13 -4.72
CA THR A 84 -21.17 17.88 -4.23
C THR A 84 -21.65 19.00 -3.30
N VAL A 85 -20.78 19.48 -2.40
CA VAL A 85 -21.09 20.61 -1.51
C VAL A 85 -20.86 21.98 -2.17
N ARG A 86 -20.61 22.01 -3.49
CA ARG A 86 -20.42 23.22 -4.31
C ARG A 86 -19.24 24.10 -3.88
N VAL A 87 -18.24 23.52 -3.21
CA VAL A 87 -16.96 24.17 -2.95
C VAL A 87 -16.10 24.20 -4.21
N LEU A 88 -16.22 23.18 -5.06
CA LEU A 88 -15.60 23.11 -6.39
C LEU A 88 -16.66 23.13 -7.49
N GLU A 89 -16.25 23.56 -8.67
CA GLU A 89 -17.11 23.57 -9.86
C GLU A 89 -17.38 22.15 -10.39
N SER A 90 -18.58 21.94 -10.93
CA SER A 90 -18.95 20.70 -11.63
C SER A 90 -18.41 20.66 -13.07
N SER A 91 -17.11 20.93 -13.25
CA SER A 91 -16.44 20.88 -14.55
C SER A 91 -15.78 19.52 -14.81
N SER A 92 -15.52 19.20 -16.08
CA SER A 92 -14.85 17.96 -16.50
C SER A 92 -13.44 17.83 -15.91
N THR A 93 -12.79 18.94 -15.57
CA THR A 93 -11.50 18.98 -14.91
C THR A 93 -11.53 18.24 -13.57
N TYR A 94 -12.51 18.54 -12.72
CA TYR A 94 -12.62 17.96 -11.38
C TYR A 94 -13.28 16.57 -11.38
N LEU A 95 -14.22 16.34 -12.30
CA LEU A 95 -14.99 15.09 -12.38
C LEU A 95 -14.35 14.00 -13.24
N PHE A 96 -13.26 14.28 -13.97
CA PHE A 96 -12.63 13.28 -14.83
C PHE A 96 -11.11 13.41 -14.90
N PHE A 97 -10.58 14.57 -15.33
CA PHE A 97 -9.15 14.71 -15.56
C PHE A 97 -8.32 14.56 -14.28
N LEU A 98 -8.72 15.26 -13.22
CA LEU A 98 -8.00 15.20 -11.95
C LEU A 98 -8.05 13.78 -11.35
N PRO A 99 -9.20 13.09 -11.29
CA PRO A 99 -9.25 11.68 -10.90
C PRO A 99 -8.36 10.75 -11.74
N ALA A 100 -8.27 10.97 -13.06
CA ALA A 100 -7.39 10.20 -13.93
C ALA A 100 -5.91 10.42 -13.59
N VAL A 101 -5.50 11.68 -13.37
CA VAL A 101 -4.12 12.00 -12.96
C VAL A 101 -3.78 11.39 -11.60
N ILE A 102 -4.71 11.44 -10.65
CA ILE A 102 -4.51 10.88 -9.31
C ILE A 102 -4.39 9.35 -9.37
N ALA A 103 -4.96 8.69 -10.38
CA ALA A 103 -4.85 7.24 -10.57
C ALA A 103 -3.54 6.78 -11.24
N LEU A 104 -2.70 7.69 -11.76
CA LEU A 104 -1.39 7.34 -12.35
C LEU A 104 -0.49 6.48 -11.44
N PRO A 105 -0.37 6.76 -10.13
CA PRO A 105 0.46 5.96 -9.23
C PRO A 105 0.08 4.48 -9.16
N ILE A 106 -1.20 4.12 -9.42
CA ILE A 106 -1.64 2.72 -9.48
C ILE A 106 -0.90 2.01 -10.61
N GLY A 107 -0.81 2.63 -11.79
CA GLY A 107 -0.09 2.08 -12.95
C GLY A 107 1.42 2.06 -12.75
N LEU A 108 1.98 3.12 -12.15
CA LEU A 108 3.41 3.25 -11.90
C LEU A 108 3.96 2.23 -10.90
N THR A 109 3.12 1.80 -9.94
CA THR A 109 3.55 0.93 -8.84
C THR A 109 3.15 -0.54 -9.03
N ALA A 110 2.27 -0.84 -9.97
CA ALA A 110 1.87 -2.21 -10.28
C ALA A 110 3.02 -2.99 -10.93
N ALA A 111 3.17 -4.27 -10.56
CA ALA A 111 4.19 -5.15 -11.15
C ALA A 111 3.94 -5.44 -12.63
N ASP A 112 2.67 -5.50 -13.04
CA ASP A 112 2.22 -5.86 -14.38
C ASP A 112 0.90 -5.16 -14.73
N THR A 113 0.57 -5.09 -16.02
CA THR A 113 -0.63 -4.43 -16.53
C THR A 113 -1.93 -5.03 -15.96
N GLY A 114 -1.97 -6.34 -15.75
CA GLY A 114 -3.13 -7.02 -15.18
C GLY A 114 -3.44 -6.53 -13.77
N LYS A 115 -2.42 -6.44 -12.92
CA LYS A 115 -2.56 -5.85 -11.58
C LYS A 115 -2.90 -4.36 -11.61
N ALA A 116 -2.41 -3.59 -12.58
CA ALA A 116 -2.76 -2.17 -12.71
C ALA A 116 -4.26 -1.97 -13.02
N LEU A 117 -4.83 -2.82 -13.89
CA LEU A 117 -6.27 -2.81 -14.19
C LEU A 117 -7.11 -3.20 -12.97
N ILE A 118 -6.70 -4.26 -12.26
CA ILE A 118 -7.32 -4.68 -11.00
C ILE A 118 -7.26 -3.52 -9.98
N GLY A 119 -6.12 -2.84 -9.88
CA GLY A 119 -5.95 -1.68 -9.00
C GLY A 119 -6.88 -0.52 -9.36
N GLY A 120 -7.03 -0.20 -10.65
CA GLY A 120 -7.98 0.83 -11.11
C GLY A 120 -9.43 0.48 -10.76
N PHE A 121 -9.82 -0.79 -10.94
CA PHE A 121 -11.14 -1.26 -10.54
C PHE A 121 -11.34 -1.23 -9.02
N LEU A 122 -10.35 -1.65 -8.23
CA LEU A 122 -10.39 -1.55 -6.76
C LEU A 122 -10.54 -0.10 -6.31
N ALA A 123 -9.89 0.85 -6.98
CA ALA A 123 -9.98 2.27 -6.64
C ALA A 123 -11.41 2.78 -6.79
N SER A 124 -12.10 2.35 -7.85
CA SER A 124 -13.51 2.67 -8.06
C SER A 124 -14.40 2.04 -6.99
N MET A 125 -14.15 0.78 -6.61
CA MET A 125 -14.88 0.12 -5.53
C MET A 125 -14.68 0.81 -4.17
N PHE A 126 -13.46 1.18 -3.81
CA PHE A 126 -13.22 1.94 -2.59
C PHE A 126 -13.87 3.32 -2.66
N PHE A 127 -13.85 3.97 -3.82
CA PHE A 127 -14.48 5.27 -4.02
C PHE A 127 -15.98 5.21 -3.72
N ILE A 128 -16.72 4.24 -4.27
CA ILE A 128 -18.17 4.16 -4.05
C ILE A 128 -18.49 3.91 -2.57
N ILE A 129 -17.69 3.08 -1.89
CA ILE A 129 -17.85 2.83 -0.45
C ILE A 129 -17.66 4.14 0.33
N PHE A 130 -16.54 4.84 0.13
CA PHE A 130 -16.25 6.09 0.82
C PHE A 130 -17.24 7.20 0.48
N TYR A 131 -17.67 7.27 -0.78
CA TYR A 131 -18.59 8.30 -1.23
C TYR A 131 -20.01 8.07 -0.70
N ILE A 132 -20.48 6.83 -0.60
CA ILE A 132 -21.75 6.51 0.08
C ILE A 132 -21.67 6.85 1.57
N LEU A 133 -20.55 6.55 2.24
CA LEU A 133 -20.34 6.93 3.64
C LEU A 133 -20.39 8.45 3.82
N PHE A 134 -19.71 9.19 2.93
CA PHE A 134 -19.74 10.65 2.93
C PHE A 134 -21.17 11.17 2.72
N LEU A 135 -21.86 10.70 1.68
CA LEU A 135 -23.21 11.14 1.37
C LEU A 135 -24.16 10.83 2.52
N SER A 136 -24.01 9.68 3.19
CA SER A 136 -24.87 9.27 4.31
C SER A 136 -24.59 10.04 5.61
N SER A 137 -23.43 10.69 5.73
CA SER A 137 -23.00 11.36 6.96
C SER A 137 -23.96 12.44 7.49
N PRO A 138 -24.60 13.30 6.67
CA PRO A 138 -25.56 14.28 7.18
C PRO A 138 -26.81 13.61 7.77
N ALA A 139 -27.26 12.49 7.20
CA ALA A 139 -28.42 11.77 7.71
C ALA A 139 -28.17 11.10 9.07
N LEU A 140 -26.91 10.82 9.42
CA LEU A 140 -26.52 10.33 10.74
C LEU A 140 -26.51 11.44 11.80
N VAL A 141 -26.25 12.69 11.40
CA VAL A 141 -26.15 13.84 12.31
C VAL A 141 -27.51 14.53 12.49
N THR A 142 -28.34 14.57 11.45
CA THR A 142 -29.67 15.18 11.47
C THR A 142 -30.73 14.19 10.94
N PRO A 143 -31.26 13.29 11.79
CA PRO A 143 -32.16 12.21 11.38
C PRO A 143 -33.56 12.68 10.93
N GLU A 144 -33.90 13.95 11.15
CA GLU A 144 -35.20 14.54 10.82
C GLU A 144 -35.46 14.65 9.30
N LEU A 145 -34.42 14.52 8.46
CA LEU A 145 -34.50 14.68 7.01
C LEU A 145 -35.06 13.47 6.24
N GLY A 146 -35.43 12.39 6.93
CA GLY A 146 -35.95 11.18 6.29
C GLY A 146 -34.85 10.37 5.62
N LEU A 147 -34.32 9.38 6.34
CA LEU A 147 -33.21 8.52 5.90
C LEU A 147 -33.43 7.85 4.54
N THR A 148 -34.66 7.44 4.24
CA THR A 148 -34.98 6.62 3.05
C THR A 148 -34.90 7.40 1.73
N SER A 149 -35.53 8.58 1.66
CA SER A 149 -35.50 9.43 0.45
C SER A 149 -34.10 9.97 0.17
N PHE A 150 -33.35 10.26 1.22
CA PHE A 150 -31.98 10.71 1.15
C PHE A 150 -31.03 9.61 0.65
N LEU A 151 -31.15 8.39 1.18
CA LEU A 151 -30.34 7.24 0.72
C LEU A 151 -30.60 6.90 -0.76
N LEU A 152 -31.86 6.91 -1.21
CA LEU A 152 -32.20 6.66 -2.61
C LEU A 152 -31.56 7.69 -3.55
N SER A 153 -31.61 8.97 -3.18
CA SER A 153 -31.00 10.05 -3.95
C SER A 153 -29.47 9.97 -3.94
N ALA A 154 -28.89 9.63 -2.79
CA ALA A 154 -27.44 9.43 -2.63
C ALA A 154 -26.92 8.27 -3.49
N VAL A 155 -27.67 7.16 -3.57
CA VAL A 155 -27.34 6.00 -4.42
C VAL A 155 -27.44 6.36 -5.90
N ALA A 156 -28.47 7.11 -6.32
CA ALA A 156 -28.59 7.53 -7.71
C ALA A 156 -27.43 8.45 -8.14
N LEU A 157 -27.06 9.42 -7.30
CA LEU A 157 -25.92 10.31 -7.56
C LEU A 157 -24.59 9.56 -7.57
N SER A 158 -24.41 8.62 -6.62
CA SER A 158 -23.17 7.84 -6.53
C SER A 158 -22.97 6.94 -7.74
N MET A 159 -24.02 6.39 -8.34
CA MET A 159 -23.92 5.56 -9.54
C MET A 159 -23.41 6.34 -10.75
N VAL A 160 -23.87 7.59 -10.94
CA VAL A 160 -23.39 8.45 -12.05
C VAL A 160 -21.91 8.75 -11.89
N TYR A 161 -21.52 9.15 -10.68
CA TYR A 161 -20.12 9.44 -10.36
C TYR A 161 -19.23 8.20 -10.37
N PHE A 162 -19.77 7.03 -10.03
CA PHE A 162 -19.07 5.76 -10.08
C PHE A 162 -18.66 5.38 -11.51
N VAL A 163 -19.55 5.56 -12.49
CA VAL A 163 -19.20 5.28 -13.91
C VAL A 163 -18.07 6.19 -14.38
N MET A 164 -18.15 7.49 -14.07
CA MET A 164 -17.08 8.44 -14.40
C MET A 164 -15.76 8.08 -13.73
N MET A 165 -15.84 7.66 -12.47
CA MET A 165 -14.69 7.21 -11.69
C MET A 165 -14.02 5.96 -12.24
N ILE A 166 -14.79 4.96 -12.69
CA ILE A 166 -14.23 3.78 -13.35
C ILE A 166 -13.44 4.18 -14.58
N LEU A 167 -14.02 4.99 -15.45
CA LEU A 167 -13.36 5.40 -16.69
C LEU A 167 -12.09 6.22 -16.40
N ALA A 168 -12.16 7.18 -15.47
CA ALA A 168 -11.02 8.01 -15.11
C ALA A 168 -9.89 7.19 -14.47
N THR A 169 -10.22 6.30 -13.52
CA THR A 169 -9.22 5.49 -12.81
C THR A 169 -8.57 4.43 -13.71
N LEU A 170 -9.33 3.82 -14.62
CA LEU A 170 -8.77 2.90 -15.62
C LEU A 170 -7.87 3.64 -16.60
N LEU A 171 -8.29 4.81 -17.10
CA LEU A 171 -7.46 5.62 -17.97
C LEU A 171 -6.16 6.01 -17.27
N GLY A 172 -6.24 6.50 -16.04
CA GLY A 172 -5.09 6.86 -15.22
C GLY A 172 -4.15 5.69 -14.96
N SER A 173 -4.68 4.53 -14.59
CA SER A 173 -3.83 3.34 -14.34
C SER A 173 -3.13 2.85 -15.62
N VAL A 174 -3.82 2.91 -16.77
CA VAL A 174 -3.23 2.55 -18.07
C VAL A 174 -2.14 3.55 -18.46
N VAL A 175 -2.40 4.86 -18.37
CA VAL A 175 -1.39 5.88 -18.66
C VAL A 175 -0.19 5.73 -17.73
N GLY A 176 -0.41 5.50 -16.43
CA GLY A 176 0.67 5.24 -15.48
C GLY A 176 1.48 4.00 -15.83
N THR A 177 0.84 2.95 -16.34
CA THR A 177 1.53 1.74 -16.78
C THR A 177 2.37 2.00 -18.04
N ILE A 178 1.84 2.74 -19.02
CA ILE A 178 2.58 3.15 -20.21
C ILE A 178 3.80 3.98 -19.81
N LEU A 179 3.65 4.96 -18.92
CA LEU A 179 4.76 5.77 -18.43
C LEU A 179 5.85 4.92 -17.76
N LYS A 180 5.47 3.90 -16.99
CA LYS A 180 6.43 2.98 -16.35
C LYS A 180 7.19 2.12 -17.36
N GLU A 181 6.56 1.76 -18.48
CA GLU A 181 7.15 0.85 -19.46
C GLU A 181 8.05 1.56 -20.48
N PHE A 182 7.76 2.82 -20.81
CA PHE A 182 8.40 3.54 -21.92
C PHE A 182 9.26 4.74 -21.51
N LEU A 183 9.33 5.08 -20.22
CA LEU A 183 10.02 6.26 -19.69
C LEU A 183 11.01 5.86 -18.60
#